data_AF-A0A9P7HS12-F1
#
_entry.id   AF-A0A9P7HS12-F1
#
_cell.length_a   1.000
_cell.length_b   1.000
_cell.length_c   1.000
_cell.angle_alpha   90.00
_cell.angle_beta   90.00
_cell.angle_gamma   90.00
#
_symmetry.space_group_name_H-M   'P 1'
#
loop_
_entity.id
_entity.type
_entity.pdbx_description
1 polymer ?
#
loop_
_entity_poly.entity_id
_entity_poly.type
_entity_poly.pdbx_seq_one_letter_code
_entity_poly.pdbx_strand_id
1 'polypeptide(L)'
;MVCSGRHQSGFMGPFCAGHRDDAAKLYRLAIEKAEPGSVFHGVAEESVTVKDIATEVGKQLGIPVISISQEKVPEHFGWFQFGAMADNTASSAKTKEMLGWNPTGPTVLEDIEAIVDFTKSHSGQW
;
A
#
# COMPACT_ATOMS: atom_id res chain seq x y z
N MET A 1 -17.70 -4.49 11.12
CA MET A 1 -17.05 -5.00 12.36
C MET A 1 -16.07 -3.92 12.77
N VAL A 2 -16.36 -3.20 13.86
CA VAL A 2 -15.55 -2.07 14.33
C VAL A 2 -14.34 -2.63 15.05
N CYS A 3 -13.14 -2.49 14.51
CA CYS A 3 -11.92 -2.78 15.26
C CYS A 3 -11.65 -1.58 16.19
N SER A 4 -12.16 -1.69 17.42
CA SER A 4 -11.80 -0.82 18.53
C SER A 4 -10.37 -1.13 19.01
N GLY A 5 -9.55 -0.08 19.11
CA GLY A 5 -8.46 -0.01 20.08
C GLY A 5 -7.07 -0.28 19.53
N ARG A 6 -6.37 0.80 19.18
CA ARG A 6 -4.96 1.02 19.52
C ARG A 6 -4.62 2.50 19.39
N HIS A 7 -4.41 3.17 20.52
CA HIS A 7 -3.58 4.36 20.57
C HIS A 7 -2.16 3.90 20.19
N GLN A 8 -1.73 4.14 18.95
CA GLN A 8 -0.31 4.08 18.61
C GLN A 8 0.21 5.50 18.54
N SER A 9 1.17 5.79 19.41
CA SER A 9 2.06 6.95 19.32
C SER A 9 2.97 6.76 18.09
N GLY A 10 2.47 7.11 16.91
CA GLY A 10 3.17 6.86 15.65
C GLY A 10 2.35 7.32 14.45
N PHE A 11 2.87 8.32 13.78
CA PHE A 11 2.38 9.08 12.64
C PHE A 11 2.16 8.25 11.36
N MET A 12 1.14 8.63 10.58
CA MET A 12 0.56 8.01 9.36
C MET A 12 -0.06 6.61 9.52
N GLY A 13 -1.30 6.46 9.02
CA GLY A 13 -2.05 5.20 9.07
C GLY A 13 -1.49 4.14 8.12
N PRO A 14 -1.70 2.84 8.38
CA PRO A 14 -1.23 1.77 7.52
C PRO A 14 -1.99 1.74 6.17
N PHE A 15 -1.34 1.19 5.16
CA PHE A 15 -1.90 1.03 3.82
C PHE A 15 -2.03 -0.44 3.46
N CYS A 16 -3.09 -0.77 2.73
CA CYS A 16 -3.14 -2.01 1.97
C CYS A 16 -2.23 -1.93 0.74
N ALA A 17 -1.60 -3.05 0.37
CA ALA A 17 -0.71 -3.14 -0.78
C ALA A 17 -1.01 -4.36 -1.66
N GLY A 18 -0.54 -4.31 -2.90
CA GLY A 18 -0.63 -5.40 -3.87
C GLY A 18 0.29 -5.15 -5.05
N HIS A 19 0.94 -6.21 -5.53
CA HIS A 19 1.86 -6.13 -6.67
C HIS A 19 1.09 -5.88 -7.98
N ARG A 20 1.64 -5.03 -8.86
CA ARG A 20 0.97 -4.61 -10.10
C ARG A 20 0.58 -5.79 -11.01
N ASP A 21 1.41 -6.83 -11.06
CA ASP A 21 1.15 -8.00 -11.92
C ASP A 21 0.03 -8.88 -11.34
N ASP A 22 -0.13 -8.91 -10.02
CA ASP A 22 -1.26 -9.59 -9.40
C ASP A 22 -2.57 -8.80 -9.61
N ALA A 23 -2.49 -7.47 -9.63
CA ALA A 23 -3.62 -6.64 -10.04
C ALA A 23 -4.00 -6.89 -11.50
N ALA A 24 -3.03 -7.06 -12.41
CA ALA A 24 -3.30 -7.42 -13.80
C ALA A 24 -4.02 -8.78 -13.92
N LYS A 25 -3.58 -9.79 -13.17
CA LYS A 25 -4.27 -11.09 -13.09
C LYS A 25 -5.70 -10.94 -12.54
N LEU A 26 -5.90 -10.07 -11.55
CA LEU A 26 -7.23 -9.78 -11.01
C LEU A 26 -8.15 -9.18 -12.07
N TYR A 27 -7.69 -8.18 -12.83
CA TYR A 27 -8.49 -7.60 -13.91
C TYR A 27 -8.92 -8.64 -14.94
N ARG A 28 -7.98 -9.52 -15.36
CA ARG A 28 -8.32 -10.64 -16.25
C ARG A 28 -9.41 -11.52 -15.65
N LEU A 29 -9.26 -11.95 -14.39
CA LEU A 29 -10.24 -12.80 -13.72
C LEU A 29 -11.61 -12.12 -13.58
N ALA A 30 -11.64 -10.81 -13.31
CA ALA A 30 -12.88 -10.06 -13.21
C ALA A 30 -13.60 -10.02 -14.58
N ILE A 31 -12.89 -9.80 -15.68
CA ILE A 31 -13.48 -9.83 -17.03
C ILE A 31 -14.03 -11.23 -17.36
N GLU A 32 -13.32 -12.29 -16.97
CA GLU A 32 -13.68 -13.67 -17.29
C GLU A 32 -14.85 -14.21 -16.45
N LYS A 33 -14.99 -13.75 -15.20
CA LYS A 33 -15.85 -14.43 -14.20
C LYS A 33 -16.79 -13.53 -13.41
N ALA A 34 -16.61 -12.21 -13.45
CA ALA A 34 -17.41 -11.33 -12.60
C ALA A 34 -18.81 -11.11 -13.15
N GLU A 35 -19.78 -11.09 -12.24
CA GLU A 35 -21.12 -10.59 -12.54
C GLU A 35 -21.09 -9.06 -12.72
N PRO A 36 -21.88 -8.50 -13.66
CA PRO A 36 -21.99 -7.06 -13.84
C PRO A 36 -22.30 -6.32 -12.53
N GLY A 37 -21.59 -5.21 -12.29
CA GLY A 37 -21.73 -4.42 -11.06
C GLY A 37 -20.95 -4.95 -9.85
N SER A 38 -20.17 -6.03 -10.00
CA SER A 38 -19.28 -6.51 -8.94
C SER A 38 -18.15 -5.52 -8.63
N VAL A 39 -17.77 -5.44 -7.36
CA VAL A 39 -16.61 -4.66 -6.87
C VAL A 39 -15.68 -5.61 -6.13
N PHE A 40 -14.38 -5.53 -6.45
CA PHE A 40 -13.33 -6.36 -5.88
C PHE A 40 -12.17 -5.50 -5.37
N HIS A 41 -11.59 -5.91 -4.24
CA HIS A 41 -10.38 -5.30 -3.71
C HIS A 41 -9.15 -6.10 -4.16
N GLY A 42 -8.21 -5.44 -4.84
CA GLY A 42 -6.93 -6.00 -5.26
C GLY A 42 -5.85 -5.89 -4.19
N VAL A 43 -6.13 -6.41 -3.00
CA VAL A 43 -5.24 -6.30 -1.83
C VAL A 43 -4.55 -7.63 -1.55
N ALA A 44 -3.22 -7.67 -1.62
CA ALA A 44 -2.42 -8.81 -1.20
C ALA A 44 -2.02 -8.70 0.28
N GLU A 45 -1.72 -7.48 0.74
CA GLU A 45 -1.33 -7.16 2.11
C GLU A 45 -2.34 -6.17 2.71
N GLU A 46 -3.02 -6.53 3.80
CA GLU A 46 -4.14 -5.73 4.31
C GLU A 46 -3.72 -4.52 5.15
N SER A 47 -2.49 -4.52 5.69
CA SER A 47 -1.98 -3.47 6.59
C SER A 47 -0.46 -3.47 6.66
N VAL A 48 0.17 -2.59 5.87
CA VAL A 48 1.61 -2.31 5.92
C VAL A 48 1.81 -0.91 6.49
N THR A 49 2.68 -0.76 7.49
CA THR A 49 2.88 0.55 8.12
C THR A 49 3.72 1.45 7.21
N VAL A 50 3.38 2.73 7.13
CA VAL A 50 4.18 3.72 6.38
C VAL A 50 5.59 3.82 6.96
N LYS A 51 5.73 3.63 8.27
CA LYS A 51 7.03 3.60 8.93
C LYS A 51 7.93 2.53 8.34
N ASP A 52 7.43 1.30 8.14
CA ASP A 52 8.24 0.21 7.59
C ASP A 52 8.65 0.50 6.14
N ILE A 53 7.72 1.01 5.33
CA ILE A 53 7.97 1.43 3.95
C ILE A 53 9.05 2.53 3.91
N ALA A 54 8.89 3.59 4.69
CA ALA A 54 9.84 4.70 4.75
C ALA A 54 11.23 4.23 5.25
N THR A 55 11.25 3.30 6.22
CA THR A 55 12.48 2.71 6.75
C THR A 55 13.24 1.93 5.68
N GLU A 56 12.55 1.08 4.93
CA GLU A 56 13.20 0.29 3.87
C GLU A 56 13.65 1.19 2.71
N VAL A 57 12.83 2.17 2.29
CA VAL A 57 13.24 3.17 1.29
C VAL A 57 14.49 3.94 1.76
N GLY A 58 14.50 4.41 3.01
CA GLY A 58 15.64 5.13 3.59
C GLY A 58 16.91 4.29 3.60
N LYS A 59 16.80 3.00 3.93
CA LYS A 59 17.90 2.03 3.86
C LYS A 59 18.43 1.87 2.42
N GLN A 60 17.56 1.70 1.43
CA GLN A 60 17.95 1.52 0.01
C GLN A 60 18.58 2.79 -0.61
N LEU A 61 18.22 3.96 -0.09
CA LEU A 61 18.76 5.25 -0.55
C LEU A 61 19.93 5.77 0.31
N GLY A 62 20.21 5.14 1.46
CA GLY A 62 21.23 5.61 2.41
C GLY A 62 20.89 6.96 3.06
N ILE A 63 19.60 7.27 3.25
CA ILE A 63 19.12 8.53 3.84
C ILE A 63 18.45 8.31 5.19
N PRO A 64 18.59 9.25 6.14
CA PRO A 64 17.96 9.14 7.46
C PRO A 64 16.43 9.26 7.36
N VAL A 65 15.73 8.42 8.11
CA VAL A 65 14.27 8.48 8.26
C VAL A 65 13.94 9.23 9.54
N ILE A 66 13.09 10.25 9.43
CA ILE A 66 12.65 11.08 10.56
C ILE A 66 11.18 10.84 10.85
N SER A 67 10.82 10.86 12.14
CA SER A 67 9.42 10.91 12.55
C SER A 67 8.92 12.34 12.51
N ILE A 68 7.68 12.51 12.09
CA ILE A 68 6.98 13.79 12.11
C ILE A 68 5.92 13.72 13.21
N SER A 69 5.73 14.81 13.96
CA SER A 69 4.72 14.87 15.02
C SER A 69 3.35 15.23 14.46
N GLN A 70 2.28 14.90 15.18
CA GLN A 70 0.91 15.12 14.69
C GLN A 70 0.63 16.61 14.41
N GLU A 71 1.21 17.50 15.21
CA GLU A 71 1.05 18.96 15.06
C GLU A 71 1.70 19.48 13.76
N LYS A 72 2.69 18.75 13.23
CA LYS A 72 3.42 19.09 12.00
C LYS A 72 2.84 18.43 10.74
N VAL A 73 1.86 17.51 10.86
CA VAL A 73 1.18 16.88 9.70
C VAL A 73 0.66 17.94 8.72
N PRO A 74 -0.07 18.99 9.15
CA PRO A 74 -0.71 19.90 8.19
C PRO A 74 0.32 20.72 7.42
N GLU A 75 1.41 21.12 8.08
CA GLU A 75 2.53 21.83 7.45
C GLU A 75 3.29 20.93 6.48
N HIS A 76 3.51 19.67 6.83
CA HIS A 76 4.29 18.74 6.00
C HIS A 76 3.52 18.21 4.79
N PHE A 77 2.27 17.80 4.97
CA PHE A 77 1.45 17.17 3.91
C PHE A 77 0.44 18.11 3.25
N GLY A 78 0.17 19.28 3.82
CA GLY A 78 -0.76 20.26 3.27
C GLY A 78 -2.16 19.66 3.02
N TRP A 79 -2.59 19.69 1.75
CA TRP A 79 -3.88 19.17 1.33
C TRP A 79 -4.04 17.65 1.53
N PHE A 80 -2.93 16.90 1.58
CA PHE A 80 -2.94 15.44 1.70
C PHE A 80 -2.97 14.95 3.15
N GLN A 81 -2.98 15.85 4.14
CA GLN A 81 -2.94 15.49 5.57
C GLN A 81 -3.98 14.42 5.98
N PHE A 82 -5.19 14.48 5.43
CA PHE A 82 -6.26 13.53 5.77
C PHE A 82 -5.97 12.13 5.24
N GLY A 83 -5.42 12.02 4.03
CA GLY A 83 -5.03 10.73 3.45
C GLY A 83 -3.83 10.12 4.17
N ALA A 84 -2.84 10.96 4.51
CA ALA A 84 -1.67 10.54 5.27
C ALA A 84 -2.04 9.99 6.66
N MET A 85 -3.04 10.57 7.33
CA MET A 85 -3.47 10.17 8.67
C MET A 85 -4.51 9.06 8.71
N ALA A 86 -5.08 8.66 7.57
CA ALA A 86 -6.12 7.65 7.52
C ALA A 86 -5.55 6.23 7.54
N ASP A 87 -6.23 5.33 8.25
CA ASP A 87 -6.00 3.90 8.14
C ASP A 87 -6.65 3.40 6.83
N ASN A 88 -5.82 3.08 5.83
CA ASN A 88 -6.24 2.64 4.51
C ASN A 88 -6.14 1.11 4.40
N THR A 89 -6.84 0.40 5.29
CA THR A 89 -6.88 -1.06 5.32
C THR A 89 -8.10 -1.58 4.57
N ALA A 90 -7.92 -2.63 3.77
CA ALA A 90 -9.02 -3.31 3.09
C ALA A 90 -8.73 -4.80 2.98
N SER A 91 -9.78 -5.62 3.04
CA SER A 91 -9.65 -7.07 2.84
C SER A 91 -9.98 -7.46 1.40
N SER A 92 -9.29 -8.49 0.90
CA SER A 92 -9.56 -9.12 -0.39
C SER A 92 -10.25 -10.48 -0.28
N ALA A 93 -10.77 -10.85 0.90
CA ALA A 93 -11.42 -12.16 1.12
C ALA A 93 -12.49 -12.48 0.05
N LYS A 94 -13.39 -11.52 -0.22
CA LYS A 94 -14.43 -11.66 -1.26
C LYS A 94 -13.83 -11.85 -2.67
N THR A 95 -12.75 -11.12 -2.99
CA THR A 95 -12.05 -11.26 -4.26
C THR A 95 -11.48 -12.66 -4.43
N LYS A 96 -10.83 -13.19 -3.38
CA LYS A 96 -10.24 -14.53 -3.37
C LYS A 96 -11.32 -15.61 -3.53
N GLU A 97 -12.40 -15.50 -2.76
CA GLU A 97 -13.53 -16.43 -2.80
C GLU A 97 -14.22 -16.46 -4.16
N MET A 98 -14.59 -15.30 -4.71
CA MET A 98 -15.43 -15.24 -5.91
C MET A 98 -14.66 -15.49 -7.21
N LEU A 99 -13.40 -15.03 -7.30
CA LEU A 99 -12.62 -15.10 -8.54
C LEU A 99 -11.57 -16.20 -8.53
N GLY A 100 -11.26 -16.77 -7.36
CA GLY A 100 -10.09 -17.62 -7.17
C GLY A 100 -8.78 -16.85 -7.33
N TRP A 101 -8.79 -15.54 -7.09
CA TRP A 101 -7.59 -14.71 -7.19
C TRP A 101 -6.63 -15.06 -6.06
N ASN A 102 -5.40 -15.45 -6.41
CA ASN A 102 -4.35 -15.78 -5.45
C ASN A 102 -3.09 -14.96 -5.79
N PRO A 103 -2.83 -13.84 -5.10
CA PRO A 103 -1.64 -13.03 -5.34
C PRO A 103 -0.38 -13.81 -4.96
N THR A 104 0.69 -13.60 -5.74
CA THR A 104 1.94 -14.37 -5.68
C THR A 104 3.19 -13.50 -5.89
N GLY A 105 3.01 -12.22 -6.20
CA GLY A 105 4.08 -11.24 -6.29
C GLY A 105 4.69 -10.96 -4.93
N PRO A 106 5.84 -10.26 -4.92
CA PRO A 106 6.50 -9.86 -3.69
C PRO A 106 5.60 -8.96 -2.84
N THR A 107 5.81 -8.99 -1.54
CA THR A 107 5.30 -7.96 -0.64
C THR A 107 5.91 -6.61 -0.98
N VAL A 108 5.27 -5.51 -0.56
CA VAL A 108 5.78 -4.16 -0.79
C VAL A 108 7.19 -3.99 -0.22
N LEU A 109 7.49 -4.57 0.95
CA LEU A 109 8.82 -4.46 1.57
C LEU A 109 9.88 -5.24 0.78
N GLU A 110 9.52 -6.39 0.22
CA GLU A 110 10.41 -7.17 -0.65
C GLU A 110 10.66 -6.47 -2.00
N ASP A 111 9.68 -5.72 -2.51
CA ASP A 111 9.74 -5.09 -3.84
C ASP A 111 10.43 -3.71 -3.85
N ILE A 112 10.58 -3.06 -2.69
CA ILE A 112 11.16 -1.69 -2.59
C ILE A 112 12.54 -1.58 -3.24
N GLU A 113 13.43 -2.57 -3.08
CA GLU A 113 14.75 -2.57 -3.72
C GLU A 113 14.63 -2.47 -5.25
N ALA A 114 13.80 -3.34 -5.83
CA ALA A 114 13.54 -3.35 -7.27
C ALA A 114 12.90 -2.04 -7.76
N ILE A 115 11.99 -1.45 -6.97
CA ILE A 115 11.36 -0.16 -7.27
C ILE A 115 12.39 0.98 -7.26
N VAL A 116 13.28 1.00 -6.26
CA VAL A 116 14.32 2.02 -6.14
C VAL A 116 15.28 1.94 -7.33
N ASP A 117 15.71 0.74 -7.73
CA ASP A 117 16.58 0.53 -8.88
C ASP A 117 15.90 0.90 -10.21
N PHE A 118 14.63 0.52 -10.36
CA PHE A 118 13.82 0.95 -11.49
C PHE A 118 13.72 2.48 -11.57
N THR A 119 13.48 3.15 -10.44
CA THR A 119 13.36 4.62 -10.39
C THR A 119 14.68 5.31 -10.74
N LYS A 120 15.81 4.82 -10.22
CA LYS A 120 17.14 5.35 -10.54
C LYS A 120 17.48 5.21 -12.02
N SER A 121 17.13 4.09 -12.65
CA SER A 121 17.41 3.87 -14.09
C SER A 121 16.54 4.71 -15.03
N HIS A 122 15.43 5.27 -14.55
CA HIS A 122 14.48 6.07 -15.35
C HIS A 122 14.36 7.53 -14.88
N SER A 123 15.30 8.00 -14.05
CA SER A 123 15.30 9.39 -13.59
C SER A 123 15.41 10.36 -14.79
N GLY A 124 14.39 11.19 -15.00
CA GLY A 124 14.32 12.17 -16.10
C GLY A 124 13.25 11.89 -17.18
N GLN A 125 12.44 10.84 -17.04
CA GLN A 125 11.36 10.49 -17.99
C GLN A 125 9.94 10.84 -17.50
N TRP A 126 9.82 11.51 -16.36
CA TRP A 126 8.56 11.96 -15.75
C TRP A 126 8.73 13.35 -15.15
#